data_AF-A0A7J4ZV68-F1
#
_entry.id   AF-A0A7J4ZV68-F1
#
_cell.length_a   1.000
_cell.length_b   1.000
_cell.length_c   1.000
_cell.angle_alpha   90.00
_cell.angle_beta   90.00
_cell.angle_gamma   90.00
#
_symmetry.space_group_name_H-M   'P 1'
#
loop_
_entity.id
_entity.type
_entity.pdbx_description
1 polymer ?
#
loop_
_entity_poly.entity_id
_entity_poly.type
_entity_poly.pdbx_seq_one_letter_code
_entity_poly.pdbx_strand_id
1 'polypeptide(L)'
;MNYLTLYQSGELLKRVRTAYARLAACDLCPHDCGVNRLQGERGICGAGAHPAIASANVHNGEEPPISGSRGSGTIFLTGCSLKCRFCQNFPISQMGNGEVITTKVLADRILKLQQRGVHNINLVTPTHYVPQILAALYLAIPQGFRLPLVWNSSGYEKVDTLALLDGVVDVFLPDMKYADNGTAERISSAPGYADINRPAVAEMLRQVGHLKLDDEGLAVKGLIIRHLVLPGGLAETRKTLSWIAGNLGTATHISLMRQYFPAHQAVGMPVLGRKLTDDEYDEALEALEEFDLDNGWVQD
;
A
#
# COMPACT_ATOMS: atom_id res chain seq x y z
N MET A 1 -10.76 -18.11 -2.50
CA MET A 1 -11.94 -17.40 -3.04
C MET A 1 -11.43 -16.09 -3.66
N ASN A 2 -11.95 -15.66 -4.80
CA ASN A 2 -11.57 -14.39 -5.45
C ASN A 2 -12.76 -13.42 -5.52
N TYR A 3 -12.52 -12.17 -5.93
CA TYR A 3 -13.56 -11.13 -5.89
C TYR A 3 -14.75 -11.42 -6.80
N LEU A 4 -14.57 -12.22 -7.85
CA LEU A 4 -15.66 -12.66 -8.74
C LEU A 4 -16.59 -13.63 -8.00
N THR A 5 -16.04 -14.59 -7.24
CA THR A 5 -16.83 -15.47 -6.37
C THR A 5 -17.53 -14.69 -5.26
N LEU A 6 -16.87 -13.69 -4.67
CA LEU A 6 -17.47 -12.80 -3.67
C LEU A 6 -18.62 -11.98 -4.27
N TYR A 7 -18.49 -11.53 -5.52
CA TYR A 7 -19.56 -10.85 -6.23
C TYR A 7 -20.76 -11.78 -6.48
N GLN A 8 -20.52 -12.98 -7.03
CA GLN A 8 -21.57 -13.95 -7.35
C GLN A 8 -22.34 -14.43 -6.11
N SER A 9 -21.67 -14.58 -4.97
CA SER A 9 -22.29 -14.96 -3.71
C SER A 9 -23.01 -13.81 -2.99
N GLY A 10 -22.87 -12.57 -3.47
CA GLY A 10 -23.39 -11.36 -2.83
C GLY A 10 -22.58 -10.89 -1.62
N GLU A 11 -21.50 -11.60 -1.26
CA GLU A 11 -20.62 -11.26 -0.15
C GLU A 11 -19.91 -9.91 -0.37
N LEU A 12 -19.46 -9.63 -1.60
CA LEU A 12 -18.83 -8.35 -1.92
C LEU A 12 -19.75 -7.16 -1.61
N LEU A 13 -21.05 -7.27 -1.91
CA LEU A 13 -22.02 -6.21 -1.62
C LEU A 13 -22.24 -6.02 -0.11
N LYS A 14 -22.22 -7.11 0.68
CA LYS A 14 -22.28 -7.01 2.14
C LYS A 14 -21.08 -6.24 2.68
N ARG A 15 -19.87 -6.59 2.21
CA ARG A 15 -18.64 -5.89 2.61
C ARG A 15 -18.63 -4.42 2.20
N VAL A 16 -19.16 -4.08 1.02
CA VAL A 16 -19.38 -2.67 0.61
C VAL A 16 -20.25 -1.94 1.65
N ARG A 17 -21.39 -2.52 2.04
CA ARG A 17 -22.29 -1.89 3.03
C ARG A 17 -21.63 -1.74 4.39
N THR A 18 -20.94 -2.77 4.88
CA THR A 18 -20.18 -2.73 6.13
C THR A 18 -19.12 -1.64 6.09
N ALA A 19 -18.34 -1.57 5.01
CA ALA A 19 -17.28 -0.57 4.85
C ALA A 19 -17.86 0.86 4.79
N TYR A 20 -18.97 1.09 4.11
CA TYR A 20 -19.62 2.41 4.06
C TYR A 20 -20.19 2.84 5.42
N ALA A 21 -20.71 1.90 6.22
CA ALA A 21 -21.22 2.21 7.55
C ALA A 21 -20.13 2.80 8.45
N ARG A 22 -18.89 2.32 8.31
CA ARG A 22 -17.70 2.84 9.01
C ARG A 22 -17.42 4.31 8.71
N LEU A 23 -17.90 4.88 7.61
CA LEU A 23 -17.68 6.30 7.29
C LEU A 23 -18.44 7.27 8.20
N ALA A 24 -19.49 6.82 8.90
CA ALA A 24 -20.26 7.65 9.82
C ALA A 24 -19.49 7.96 11.13
N ALA A 25 -18.56 7.09 11.51
CA ALA A 25 -17.61 7.27 12.60
C ALA A 25 -16.28 6.60 12.18
N CYS A 26 -15.48 7.33 11.42
CA CYS A 26 -14.38 6.76 10.64
C CYS A 26 -13.30 6.08 11.51
N ASP A 27 -13.18 4.77 11.34
CA ASP A 27 -12.24 3.89 12.03
C ASP A 27 -11.43 3.02 11.05
N LEU A 28 -11.38 3.38 9.75
CA LEU A 28 -10.76 2.57 8.68
C LEU A 28 -9.25 2.35 8.83
N CYS A 29 -8.57 3.20 9.61
CA CYS A 29 -7.13 3.15 9.82
C CYS A 29 -6.81 3.32 11.30
N PRO A 30 -5.58 3.03 11.74
CA PRO A 30 -5.22 2.96 13.16
C PRO A 30 -5.31 4.29 13.92
N HIS A 31 -5.60 5.41 13.24
CA HIS A 31 -5.88 6.69 13.90
C HIS A 31 -7.25 6.74 14.58
N ASP A 32 -8.19 5.85 14.22
CA ASP A 32 -9.53 5.76 14.82
C ASP A 32 -10.21 7.12 15.04
N CYS A 33 -10.12 7.99 14.03
CA CYS A 33 -10.42 9.42 14.18
C CYS A 33 -11.89 9.74 14.49
N GLY A 34 -12.82 8.81 14.28
CA GLY A 34 -14.23 8.95 14.62
C GLY A 34 -15.00 9.98 13.80
N VAL A 35 -14.36 10.71 12.88
CA VAL A 35 -15.02 11.76 12.08
C VAL A 35 -16.12 11.19 11.21
N ASN A 36 -17.18 11.97 11.01
CA ASN A 36 -18.28 11.62 10.14
C ASN A 36 -18.03 12.11 8.71
N ARG A 37 -17.41 11.25 7.90
CA ARG A 37 -17.11 11.55 6.49
C ARG A 37 -18.36 11.78 5.65
N LEU A 38 -19.50 11.21 6.06
CA LEU A 38 -20.79 11.39 5.38
C LEU A 38 -21.38 12.79 5.60
N GLN A 39 -20.97 13.48 6.67
CA GLN A 39 -21.32 14.88 6.95
C GLN A 39 -20.23 15.86 6.49
N GLY A 40 -19.24 15.38 5.72
CA GLY A 40 -18.18 16.21 5.16
C GLY A 40 -16.96 16.41 6.08
N GLU A 41 -16.95 15.82 7.27
CA GLU A 41 -15.79 15.87 8.16
C GLU A 41 -14.61 15.06 7.58
N ARG A 42 -13.39 15.43 7.99
CA ARG A 42 -12.14 14.83 7.49
C ARG A 42 -11.16 14.61 8.62
N GLY A 43 -10.55 13.43 8.63
CA GLY A 43 -9.46 13.09 9.55
C GLY A 43 -8.10 13.49 8.99
N ILE A 44 -7.02 13.04 9.64
CA ILE A 44 -5.63 13.32 9.24
C ILE A 44 -5.31 12.94 7.79
N CYS A 45 -5.99 11.92 7.24
CA CYS A 45 -5.78 11.49 5.86
C CYS A 45 -6.35 12.44 4.81
N GLY A 46 -7.24 13.35 5.19
CA GLY A 46 -7.89 14.32 4.28
C GLY A 46 -9.02 13.74 3.42
N ALA A 47 -9.34 12.46 3.57
CA ALA A 47 -10.34 11.77 2.76
C ALA A 47 -11.79 12.11 3.17
N GLY A 48 -12.65 12.49 2.21
CA GLY A 48 -14.08 12.74 2.42
C GLY A 48 -14.98 11.55 1.99
N ALA A 49 -16.30 11.72 1.87
CA ALA A 49 -17.22 10.64 1.46
C ALA A 49 -16.95 10.07 0.06
N HIS A 50 -16.35 10.85 -0.83
CA HIS A 50 -16.02 10.47 -2.20
C HIS A 50 -14.52 10.18 -2.37
N PRO A 51 -14.13 9.27 -3.27
CA PRO A 51 -12.74 9.06 -3.60
C PRO A 51 -12.14 10.30 -4.27
N ALA A 52 -10.86 10.55 -4.01
CA ALA A 52 -10.07 11.54 -4.74
C ALA A 52 -8.84 10.85 -5.31
N ILE A 53 -8.54 11.13 -6.58
CA ILE A 53 -7.40 10.52 -7.29
C ILE A 53 -6.52 11.62 -7.86
N ALA A 54 -5.20 11.46 -7.73
CA ALA A 54 -4.23 12.33 -8.38
C ALA A 54 -4.00 11.91 -9.83
N SER A 55 -3.99 10.61 -10.10
CA SER A 55 -3.85 10.09 -11.46
C SER A 55 -4.30 8.63 -11.59
N ALA A 56 -4.55 8.21 -12.83
CA ALA A 56 -4.83 6.82 -13.21
C ALA A 56 -4.14 6.53 -14.56
N ASN A 57 -2.99 5.86 -14.53
CA ASN A 57 -2.09 5.71 -15.69
C ASN A 57 -1.45 4.32 -15.75
N VAL A 58 -0.80 4.02 -16.88
CA VAL A 58 0.07 2.84 -17.01
C VAL A 58 1.43 3.20 -16.41
N HIS A 59 1.91 2.40 -15.45
CA HIS A 59 3.17 2.61 -14.76
C HIS A 59 4.12 1.42 -14.98
N ASN A 60 5.34 1.72 -15.41
CA ASN A 60 6.36 0.71 -15.74
C ASN A 60 7.50 0.63 -14.71
N GLY A 61 7.42 1.39 -13.62
CA GLY A 61 8.46 1.45 -12.58
C GLY A 61 8.07 0.78 -11.25
N GLU A 62 7.09 -0.13 -11.24
CA GLU A 62 6.86 -1.00 -10.06
C GLU A 62 7.81 -2.21 -10.12
N GLU A 63 7.75 -3.11 -9.14
CA GLU A 63 8.55 -4.34 -9.12
C GLU A 63 8.33 -5.17 -10.39
N PRO A 64 9.33 -5.92 -10.88
CA PRO A 64 9.24 -6.64 -12.15
C PRO A 64 7.97 -7.51 -12.29
N PRO A 65 7.51 -8.26 -11.26
CA PRO A 65 6.26 -9.04 -11.36
C PRO A 65 4.97 -8.20 -11.38
N ILE A 66 5.04 -6.93 -10.99
CA ILE A 66 3.91 -6.00 -10.97
C ILE A 66 3.84 -5.24 -12.30
N SER A 67 4.96 -4.67 -12.76
CA SER A 67 4.96 -3.89 -14.00
C SER A 67 5.03 -4.77 -15.24
N GLY A 68 5.81 -5.84 -15.24
CA GLY A 68 6.01 -6.72 -16.39
C GLY A 68 6.27 -5.95 -17.71
N SER A 69 5.85 -6.54 -18.83
CA SER A 69 6.00 -5.94 -20.17
C SER A 69 4.93 -4.91 -20.57
N ARG A 70 3.73 -4.94 -19.96
CA ARG A 70 2.57 -4.11 -20.34
C ARG A 70 2.25 -3.00 -19.33
N GLY A 71 3.01 -2.92 -18.25
CA GLY A 71 2.83 -1.98 -17.16
C GLY A 71 1.70 -2.37 -16.20
N SER A 72 1.71 -1.72 -15.05
CA SER A 72 0.68 -1.77 -14.03
C SER A 72 -0.31 -0.62 -14.20
N GLY A 73 -1.62 -0.91 -14.17
CA GLY A 73 -2.67 0.09 -14.18
C GLY A 73 -2.75 0.79 -12.82
N THR A 74 -1.94 1.82 -12.64
CA THR A 74 -1.73 2.44 -11.33
C THR A 74 -2.67 3.61 -11.12
N ILE A 75 -3.38 3.59 -10.00
CA ILE A 75 -4.25 4.66 -9.53
C ILE A 75 -3.63 5.22 -8.25
N PHE A 76 -3.21 6.49 -8.30
CA PHE A 76 -2.68 7.21 -7.15
C PHE A 76 -3.82 7.90 -6.42
N LEU A 77 -4.18 7.38 -5.25
CA LEU A 77 -5.23 7.95 -4.41
C LEU A 77 -4.69 9.17 -3.67
N THR A 78 -5.49 10.24 -3.62
CA THR A 78 -5.13 11.47 -2.90
C THR A 78 -5.32 11.29 -1.40
N GLY A 79 -4.42 11.87 -0.59
CA GLY A 79 -4.40 11.72 0.86
C GLY A 79 -3.56 10.53 1.34
N CYS A 80 -3.27 10.47 2.64
CA CYS A 80 -2.52 9.39 3.27
C CYS A 80 -2.71 9.40 4.79
N SER A 81 -2.81 8.22 5.40
CA SER A 81 -2.84 8.05 6.87
C SER A 81 -1.53 8.42 7.56
N LEU A 82 -0.44 8.60 6.81
CA LEU A 82 0.85 9.06 7.32
C LEU A 82 1.15 10.50 6.88
N LYS A 83 2.04 11.17 7.62
CA LYS A 83 2.63 12.48 7.30
C LYS A 83 4.15 12.40 7.33
N CYS A 84 4.73 11.56 6.45
CA CYS A 84 6.17 11.40 6.34
C CYS A 84 6.82 12.74 5.98
N ARG A 85 7.77 13.19 6.82
CA ARG A 85 8.52 14.44 6.60
C ARG A 85 9.37 14.38 5.33
N PHE A 86 9.73 13.17 4.89
CA PHE A 86 10.50 12.88 3.68
C PHE A 86 9.64 12.40 2.50
N CYS A 87 8.31 12.56 2.55
CA CYS A 87 7.44 11.99 1.52
C CYS A 87 7.74 12.56 0.13
N GLN A 88 8.18 11.71 -0.81
CA GLN A 88 8.39 12.11 -2.20
C GLN A 88 7.08 12.40 -2.93
N ASN A 89 5.99 11.75 -2.50
CA ASN A 89 4.63 11.97 -3.00
C ASN A 89 3.84 12.97 -2.14
N PHE A 90 4.50 13.90 -1.44
CA PHE A 90 3.82 14.89 -0.58
C PHE A 90 2.73 15.72 -1.28
N PRO A 91 2.83 16.08 -2.58
CA PRO A 91 1.76 16.85 -3.23
C PRO A 91 0.44 16.08 -3.23
N ILE A 92 0.49 14.76 -3.44
CA ILE A 92 -0.68 13.88 -3.49
C ILE A 92 -1.13 13.48 -2.08
N SER A 93 -0.18 13.05 -1.24
CA SER A 93 -0.47 12.46 0.07
C SER A 93 -0.79 13.49 1.16
N GLN A 94 -0.28 14.73 1.03
CA GLN A 94 -0.34 15.74 2.09
C GLN A 94 -0.92 17.09 1.64
N MET A 95 -0.79 17.48 0.37
CA MET A 95 -1.33 18.75 -0.14
C MET A 95 -2.71 18.62 -0.82
N GLY A 96 -3.23 17.40 -0.96
CA GLY A 96 -4.56 17.16 -1.50
C GLY A 96 -4.64 17.31 -3.03
N ASN A 97 -3.51 17.22 -3.75
CA ASN A 97 -3.53 17.26 -5.21
C ASN A 97 -4.32 16.07 -5.77
N GLY A 98 -5.29 16.36 -6.63
CA GLY A 98 -6.12 15.39 -7.33
C GLY A 98 -7.54 15.89 -7.56
N GLU A 99 -8.35 15.04 -8.20
CA GLU A 99 -9.77 15.29 -8.45
C GLU A 99 -10.64 14.43 -7.53
N VAL A 100 -11.65 15.05 -6.90
CA VAL A 100 -12.72 14.31 -6.22
C VAL A 100 -13.66 13.76 -7.28
N ILE A 101 -13.86 12.45 -7.29
CA ILE A 101 -14.66 11.74 -8.30
C ILE A 101 -15.73 10.89 -7.62
N THR A 102 -16.73 10.45 -8.38
CA THR A 102 -17.70 9.47 -7.85
C THR A 102 -17.13 8.06 -7.88
N THR A 103 -17.70 7.17 -7.06
CA THR A 103 -17.38 5.73 -7.08
C THR A 103 -17.59 5.11 -8.46
N LYS A 104 -18.61 5.55 -9.22
CA LYS A 104 -18.82 5.10 -10.60
C LYS A 104 -17.68 5.53 -11.52
N VAL A 105 -17.22 6.78 -11.40
CA VAL A 105 -16.08 7.26 -12.19
C VAL A 105 -14.80 6.48 -11.85
N LEU A 106 -14.60 6.09 -10.58
CA LEU A 106 -13.49 5.21 -10.20
C LEU A 106 -13.58 3.84 -10.89
N ALA A 107 -14.77 3.23 -10.92
CA ALA A 107 -15.00 1.98 -11.66
C ALA A 107 -14.70 2.13 -13.16
N ASP A 108 -15.13 3.24 -13.77
CA ASP A 108 -14.84 3.54 -15.18
C ASP A 108 -13.34 3.71 -15.43
N ARG A 109 -12.58 4.32 -14.50
CA ARG A 109 -11.11 4.43 -14.60
C ARG A 109 -10.42 3.07 -14.54
N ILE A 110 -10.86 2.19 -13.64
CA ILE A 110 -10.39 0.80 -13.51
C ILE A 110 -10.59 0.04 -14.84
N LEU A 111 -11.80 0.11 -15.41
CA LEU A 111 -12.13 -0.56 -16.67
C LEU A 111 -11.32 0.00 -17.85
N LYS A 112 -11.13 1.33 -17.92
CA LYS A 112 -10.31 1.97 -18.96
C LYS A 112 -8.84 1.52 -18.88
N LEU A 113 -8.29 1.35 -17.67
CA LEU A 113 -6.94 0.81 -17.52
C LEU A 113 -6.86 -0.64 -18.01
N GLN A 114 -7.83 -1.48 -17.67
CA GLN A 114 -7.90 -2.84 -18.21
C GLN A 114 -7.95 -2.86 -19.75
N GLN A 115 -8.73 -1.98 -20.37
CA GLN A 115 -8.81 -1.87 -21.84
C GLN A 115 -7.48 -1.48 -22.49
N ARG A 116 -6.57 -0.85 -21.74
CA ARG A 116 -5.21 -0.53 -22.21
C ARG A 116 -4.25 -1.73 -22.14
N GLY A 117 -4.71 -2.89 -21.65
CA GLY A 117 -3.93 -4.13 -21.65
C GLY A 117 -2.92 -4.28 -20.51
N VAL A 118 -3.04 -3.48 -19.45
CA VAL A 118 -2.19 -3.58 -18.25
C VAL A 118 -2.32 -4.95 -17.57
N HIS A 119 -1.28 -5.34 -16.82
CA HIS A 119 -1.24 -6.64 -16.15
C HIS A 119 -2.13 -6.72 -14.90
N ASN A 120 -2.29 -5.62 -14.19
CA ASN A 120 -3.05 -5.51 -12.95
C ASN A 120 -3.57 -4.09 -12.75
N ILE A 121 -4.42 -3.91 -11.74
CA ILE A 121 -4.77 -2.59 -11.19
C ILE A 121 -4.06 -2.42 -9.86
N ASN A 122 -3.19 -1.42 -9.77
CA ASN A 122 -2.42 -1.09 -8.58
C ASN A 122 -2.99 0.16 -7.91
N LEU A 123 -3.50 -0.02 -6.70
CA LEU A 123 -4.12 1.02 -5.91
C LEU A 123 -3.09 1.53 -4.90
N VAL A 124 -2.62 2.76 -5.07
CA VAL A 124 -1.53 3.35 -4.26
C VAL A 124 -2.08 4.25 -3.17
N THR A 125 -1.71 3.97 -1.91
CA THR A 125 -2.29 4.54 -0.68
C THR A 125 -3.82 4.37 -0.58
N PRO A 126 -4.35 3.14 -0.64
CA PRO A 126 -5.78 2.91 -0.82
C PRO A 126 -6.62 2.82 0.47
N THR A 127 -6.00 2.66 1.65
CA THR A 127 -6.68 2.33 2.93
C THR A 127 -7.84 3.25 3.26
N HIS A 128 -7.69 4.57 3.11
CA HIS A 128 -8.74 5.55 3.41
C HIS A 128 -9.88 5.56 2.40
N TYR A 129 -9.80 4.78 1.33
CA TYR A 129 -10.85 4.61 0.32
C TYR A 129 -11.36 3.18 0.18
N VAL A 130 -11.09 2.29 1.14
CA VAL A 130 -11.60 0.89 1.14
C VAL A 130 -13.10 0.82 0.79
N PRO A 131 -14.03 1.60 1.39
CA PRO A 131 -15.45 1.53 1.03
C PRO A 131 -15.71 1.86 -0.44
N GLN A 132 -15.08 2.93 -0.93
CA GLN A 132 -15.23 3.42 -2.30
C GLN A 132 -14.63 2.44 -3.31
N ILE A 133 -13.48 1.83 -3.00
CA ILE A 133 -12.80 0.85 -3.85
C ILE A 133 -13.63 -0.43 -3.97
N LEU A 134 -14.14 -0.98 -2.86
CA LEU A 134 -15.01 -2.16 -2.90
C LEU A 134 -16.26 -1.90 -3.73
N ALA A 135 -16.86 -0.72 -3.60
CA ALA A 135 -18.04 -0.35 -4.38
C ALA A 135 -17.71 -0.13 -5.87
N ALA A 136 -16.55 0.47 -6.19
CA ALA A 136 -16.10 0.61 -7.57
C ALA A 136 -15.86 -0.75 -8.22
N LEU A 137 -15.26 -1.70 -7.49
CA LEU A 137 -15.07 -3.07 -7.93
C LEU A 137 -16.42 -3.76 -8.19
N TYR A 138 -17.37 -3.64 -7.26
CA TYR A 138 -18.74 -4.18 -7.43
C TYR A 138 -19.42 -3.65 -8.70
N LEU A 139 -19.19 -2.39 -9.08
CA LEU A 139 -19.71 -1.79 -10.31
C LEU A 139 -18.93 -2.23 -11.57
N ALA A 140 -17.64 -2.50 -11.46
CA ALA A 140 -16.77 -2.84 -12.58
C ALA A 140 -16.90 -4.32 -13.02
N ILE A 141 -17.13 -5.24 -12.08
CA ILE A 141 -17.26 -6.68 -12.35
C ILE A 141 -18.31 -7.03 -13.43
N PRO A 142 -19.58 -6.56 -13.36
CA PRO A 142 -20.58 -6.87 -14.37
C PRO A 142 -20.27 -6.25 -15.74
N GLN A 143 -19.38 -5.26 -15.79
CA GLN A 143 -18.88 -4.64 -17.02
C GLN A 143 -17.62 -5.34 -17.57
N GLY A 144 -17.22 -6.47 -16.98
CA GLY A 144 -16.14 -7.31 -17.51
C GLY A 144 -14.77 -7.10 -16.85
N PHE A 145 -14.67 -6.46 -15.68
CA PHE A 145 -13.40 -6.38 -14.96
C PHE A 145 -12.90 -7.76 -14.49
N ARG A 146 -11.65 -8.12 -14.83
CA ARG A 146 -11.06 -9.46 -14.59
C ARG A 146 -9.57 -9.44 -14.20
N LEU A 147 -8.93 -8.28 -14.09
CA LEU A 147 -7.51 -8.21 -13.76
C LEU A 147 -7.23 -8.43 -12.25
N PRO A 148 -6.01 -8.88 -11.89
CA PRO A 148 -5.56 -8.89 -10.51
C PRO A 148 -5.57 -7.48 -9.87
N LEU A 149 -5.82 -7.43 -8.56
CA LEU A 149 -5.73 -6.22 -7.75
C LEU A 149 -4.44 -6.22 -6.91
N VAL A 150 -3.66 -5.16 -7.05
CA VAL A 150 -2.46 -4.88 -6.24
C VAL A 150 -2.80 -3.78 -5.22
N TRP A 151 -2.52 -4.05 -3.95
CA TRP A 151 -2.74 -3.15 -2.82
C TRP A 151 -1.40 -2.58 -2.34
N ASN A 152 -1.05 -1.39 -2.82
CA ASN A 152 0.20 -0.72 -2.51
C ASN A 152 0.00 0.30 -1.39
N SER A 153 0.43 -0.04 -0.18
CA SER A 153 0.09 0.71 1.04
C SER A 153 1.31 0.98 1.92
N SER A 154 1.16 1.87 2.89
CA SER A 154 2.20 2.14 3.89
C SER A 154 2.35 1.04 4.95
N GLY A 155 1.53 -0.02 4.86
CA GLY A 155 1.41 -1.08 5.85
C GLY A 155 0.88 -0.62 7.22
N TYR A 156 0.51 0.65 7.40
CA TYR A 156 -0.11 1.16 8.62
C TYR A 156 -1.64 1.02 8.54
N GLU A 157 -2.11 -0.22 8.66
CA GLU A 157 -3.50 -0.61 8.41
C GLU A 157 -4.09 -1.40 9.58
N LYS A 158 -5.41 -1.35 9.76
CA LYS A 158 -6.09 -2.17 10.77
C LYS A 158 -6.41 -3.55 10.20
N VAL A 159 -6.17 -4.58 11.00
CA VAL A 159 -6.52 -5.97 10.67
C VAL A 159 -8.02 -6.12 10.35
N ASP A 160 -8.90 -5.40 11.06
CA ASP A 160 -10.34 -5.42 10.80
C ASP A 160 -10.72 -4.83 9.42
N THR A 161 -9.99 -3.82 8.95
CA THR A 161 -10.13 -3.25 7.60
C THR A 161 -9.61 -4.22 6.56
N LEU A 162 -8.45 -4.84 6.81
CA LEU A 162 -7.87 -5.85 5.92
C LEU A 162 -8.79 -7.06 5.77
N ALA A 163 -9.53 -7.47 6.82
CA ALA A 163 -10.49 -8.57 6.73
C ALA A 163 -11.57 -8.36 5.67
N LEU A 164 -11.94 -7.10 5.37
CA LEU A 164 -12.86 -6.77 4.26
C LEU A 164 -12.26 -7.09 2.89
N LEU A 165 -10.94 -7.17 2.79
CA LEU A 165 -10.18 -7.41 1.57
C LEU A 165 -9.84 -8.89 1.33
N ASP A 166 -10.17 -9.80 2.25
CA ASP A 166 -9.84 -11.23 2.11
C ASP A 166 -10.56 -11.85 0.90
N GLY A 167 -9.79 -12.27 -0.10
CA GLY A 167 -10.29 -12.75 -1.38
C GLY A 167 -10.70 -11.64 -2.35
N VAL A 168 -10.48 -10.37 -2.00
CA VAL A 168 -10.63 -9.22 -2.89
C VAL A 168 -9.30 -8.84 -3.52
N VAL A 169 -8.25 -8.70 -2.70
CA VAL A 169 -6.90 -8.35 -3.14
C VAL A 169 -6.14 -9.61 -3.51
N ASP A 170 -5.43 -9.57 -4.64
CA ASP A 170 -4.62 -10.69 -5.11
C ASP A 170 -3.16 -10.54 -4.64
N VAL A 171 -2.61 -9.32 -4.73
CA VAL A 171 -1.23 -9.03 -4.35
C VAL A 171 -1.17 -7.87 -3.37
N PHE A 172 -0.53 -8.08 -2.23
CA PHE A 172 -0.23 -7.01 -1.28
C PHE A 172 1.20 -6.51 -1.50
N LEU A 173 1.35 -5.19 -1.52
CA LEU A 173 2.62 -4.49 -1.68
C LEU A 173 2.78 -3.44 -0.55
N PRO A 174 2.82 -3.85 0.73
CA PRO A 174 2.96 -2.91 1.83
C PRO A 174 4.39 -2.45 2.01
N ASP A 175 4.54 -1.25 2.56
CA ASP A 175 5.77 -0.83 3.20
C ASP A 175 5.88 -1.41 4.62
N MET A 176 7.09 -1.84 4.99
CA MET A 176 7.50 -1.99 6.40
C MET A 176 8.62 -1.00 6.66
N LYS A 177 8.29 0.21 7.13
CA LYS A 177 9.23 1.35 7.17
C LYS A 177 10.12 1.44 8.41
N TYR A 178 9.65 0.95 9.55
CA TYR A 178 10.26 1.21 10.85
C TYR A 178 10.15 0.00 11.77
N ALA A 179 11.21 -0.26 12.54
CA ALA A 179 11.13 -1.10 13.73
C ALA A 179 10.89 -0.31 15.03
N ASP A 180 11.21 1.00 15.06
CA ASP A 180 11.04 1.87 16.22
C ASP A 180 9.80 2.77 16.11
N ASN A 181 8.87 2.64 17.07
CA ASN A 181 7.65 3.44 17.12
C ASN A 181 7.91 4.92 17.34
N GLY A 182 8.89 5.29 18.17
CA GLY A 182 9.21 6.69 18.46
C GLY A 182 9.67 7.45 17.22
N THR A 183 10.49 6.80 16.40
CA THR A 183 10.94 7.33 15.11
C THR A 183 9.77 7.44 14.15
N ALA A 184 8.97 6.39 13.99
CA ALA A 184 7.80 6.40 13.11
C ALA A 184 6.79 7.51 13.45
N GLU A 185 6.52 7.74 14.73
CA GLU A 185 5.67 8.83 15.19
C GLU A 185 6.29 10.20 14.87
N ARG A 186 7.56 10.40 15.22
CA ARG A 186 8.25 11.68 15.06
C ARG A 186 8.43 12.11 13.60
N ILE A 187 8.70 11.19 12.68
CA ILE A 187 9.01 11.53 11.28
C ILE A 187 7.91 11.15 10.28
N SER A 188 6.90 10.40 10.71
CA SER A 188 5.77 9.99 9.85
C SER A 188 4.39 10.17 10.47
N SER A 189 4.26 10.68 11.69
CA SER A 189 2.99 10.80 12.41
C SER A 189 2.25 9.45 12.48
N ALA A 190 3.02 8.40 12.75
CA ALA A 190 2.57 7.01 12.79
C ALA A 190 2.73 6.41 14.22
N PRO A 191 1.89 6.80 15.19
CA PRO A 191 2.00 6.30 16.56
C PRO A 191 1.84 4.77 16.59
N GLY A 192 2.75 4.07 17.27
CA GLY A 192 2.69 2.59 17.36
C GLY A 192 2.89 1.86 16.02
N TYR A 193 3.54 2.49 15.03
CA TYR A 193 3.70 1.94 13.68
C TYR A 193 4.13 0.47 13.65
N ALA A 194 5.21 0.09 14.33
CA ALA A 194 5.73 -1.28 14.27
C ALA A 194 4.73 -2.29 14.86
N ASP A 195 4.06 -1.92 15.96
CA ASP A 195 3.07 -2.78 16.63
C ASP A 195 1.78 -2.97 15.81
N ILE A 196 1.49 -2.03 14.91
CA ILE A 196 0.34 -2.07 14.01
C ILE A 196 0.69 -2.70 12.67
N ASN A 197 1.86 -2.35 12.12
CA ASN A 197 2.34 -2.79 10.82
C ASN A 197 2.62 -4.29 10.79
N ARG A 198 3.27 -4.82 11.84
CA ARG A 198 3.58 -6.25 11.96
C ARG A 198 2.34 -7.15 11.86
N PRO A 199 1.27 -6.98 12.68
CA PRO A 199 0.07 -7.78 12.54
C PRO A 199 -0.69 -7.50 11.24
N ALA A 200 -0.66 -6.27 10.71
CA ALA A 200 -1.27 -5.96 9.43
C ALA A 200 -0.62 -6.75 8.27
N VAL A 201 0.71 -6.76 8.20
CA VAL A 201 1.46 -7.50 7.15
C VAL A 201 1.33 -9.01 7.34
N ALA A 202 1.28 -9.51 8.58
CA ALA A 202 0.98 -10.92 8.85
C ALA A 202 -0.43 -11.31 8.36
N GLU A 203 -1.43 -10.44 8.56
CA GLU A 203 -2.78 -10.66 8.01
C GLU A 203 -2.78 -10.62 6.47
N MET A 204 -2.03 -9.70 5.86
CA MET A 204 -1.86 -9.70 4.39
C MET A 204 -1.28 -11.04 3.92
N LEU A 205 -0.19 -11.51 4.53
CA LEU A 205 0.40 -12.82 4.21
C LEU A 205 -0.61 -13.96 4.38
N ARG A 206 -1.42 -13.95 5.44
CA ARG A 206 -2.46 -14.97 5.66
C ARG A 206 -3.47 -15.02 4.51
N GLN A 207 -3.88 -13.86 3.98
CA GLN A 207 -4.87 -13.77 2.90
C GLN A 207 -4.31 -14.25 1.55
N VAL A 208 -3.07 -13.87 1.23
CA VAL A 208 -2.51 -14.06 -0.12
C VAL A 208 -1.41 -15.12 -0.22
N GLY A 209 -0.74 -15.44 0.88
CA GLY A 209 0.44 -16.31 0.92
C GLY A 209 1.70 -15.63 0.37
N HIS A 210 2.80 -16.38 0.31
CA HIS A 210 4.01 -15.94 -0.39
C HIS A 210 3.76 -15.74 -1.89
N LEU A 211 4.59 -14.91 -2.51
CA LEU A 211 4.47 -14.55 -3.92
C LEU A 211 4.42 -15.78 -4.82
N LYS A 212 3.40 -15.82 -5.68
CA LYS A 212 3.23 -16.78 -6.76
C LYS A 212 3.26 -16.03 -8.08
N LEU A 213 4.05 -16.55 -9.00
CA LEU A 213 4.20 -16.03 -10.35
C LEU A 213 3.53 -16.95 -11.35
N ASP A 214 3.07 -16.41 -12.48
CA ASP A 214 2.73 -17.21 -13.67
C ASP A 214 3.97 -17.51 -14.53
N ASP A 215 3.76 -18.20 -15.66
CA ASP A 215 4.82 -18.59 -16.59
C ASP A 215 5.51 -17.38 -17.27
N GLU A 216 4.90 -16.19 -17.23
CA GLU A 216 5.48 -14.92 -17.72
C GLU A 216 6.25 -14.17 -16.61
N GLY A 217 6.30 -14.72 -15.39
CA GLY A 217 6.95 -14.09 -14.23
C GLY A 217 6.10 -12.97 -13.59
N LEU A 218 4.80 -12.90 -13.89
CA LEU A 218 3.90 -11.89 -13.34
C LEU A 218 3.27 -12.36 -12.04
N ALA A 219 3.09 -11.44 -11.09
CA ALA A 219 2.45 -11.74 -9.81
C ALA A 219 0.97 -12.06 -10.02
N VAL A 220 0.60 -13.31 -9.74
CA VAL A 220 -0.82 -13.74 -9.75
C VAL A 220 -1.45 -13.63 -8.37
N LYS A 221 -0.66 -13.84 -7.31
CA LYS A 221 -1.10 -13.77 -5.93
C LYS A 221 0.09 -13.69 -4.99
N GLY A 222 0.01 -12.94 -3.89
CA GLY A 222 0.96 -13.05 -2.78
C GLY A 222 1.44 -11.72 -2.20
N LEU A 223 2.41 -11.80 -1.29
CA LEU A 223 2.96 -10.64 -0.57
C LEU A 223 4.36 -10.27 -1.09
N ILE A 224 4.56 -8.98 -1.35
CA ILE A 224 5.86 -8.34 -1.58
C ILE A 224 6.02 -7.20 -0.59
N ILE A 225 7.08 -7.17 0.21
CA ILE A 225 7.29 -6.09 1.19
C ILE A 225 8.29 -5.07 0.63
N ARG A 226 7.91 -3.80 0.63
CA ARG A 226 8.85 -2.69 0.37
C ARG A 226 9.52 -2.27 1.67
N HIS A 227 10.84 -2.16 1.63
CA HIS A 227 11.63 -1.62 2.73
C HIS A 227 12.55 -0.50 2.21
N LEU A 228 12.17 0.75 2.51
CA LEU A 228 12.98 1.92 2.18
C LEU A 228 14.04 2.14 3.27
N VAL A 229 15.31 2.00 2.88
CA VAL A 229 16.42 2.32 3.77
C VAL A 229 16.44 3.84 4.00
N LEU A 230 16.61 4.25 5.25
CA LEU A 230 16.60 5.67 5.64
C LEU A 230 17.95 6.10 6.22
N PRO A 231 18.41 7.34 5.92
CA PRO A 231 19.65 7.88 6.47
C PRO A 231 19.71 7.83 8.00
N GLY A 232 20.90 7.60 8.53
CA GLY A 232 21.20 7.53 9.96
C GLY A 232 20.58 6.32 10.65
N GLY A 233 20.33 5.23 9.91
CA GLY A 233 19.72 4.01 10.44
C GLY A 233 18.28 4.19 10.94
N LEU A 234 17.59 5.27 10.53
CA LEU A 234 16.27 5.63 11.07
C LEU A 234 15.17 4.59 10.79
N ALA A 235 15.35 3.74 9.77
CA ALA A 235 14.43 2.63 9.49
C ALA A 235 14.62 1.43 10.44
N GLU A 236 15.78 1.35 11.11
CA GLU A 236 16.26 0.16 11.81
C GLU A 236 16.15 -1.11 10.94
N THR A 237 16.69 -1.03 9.72
CA THR A 237 16.56 -2.03 8.65
C THR A 237 16.81 -3.45 9.14
N ARG A 238 17.95 -3.68 9.80
CA ARG A 238 18.32 -4.99 10.34
C ARG A 238 17.25 -5.58 11.27
N LYS A 239 16.66 -4.77 12.15
CA LYS A 239 15.58 -5.25 13.06
C LYS A 239 14.30 -5.54 12.29
N THR A 240 13.98 -4.77 11.26
CA THR A 240 12.81 -5.02 10.40
C THR A 240 12.98 -6.34 9.63
N LEU A 241 14.13 -6.54 8.99
CA LEU A 241 14.44 -7.75 8.22
C LEU A 241 14.49 -9.01 9.13
N SER A 242 15.14 -8.91 10.28
CA SER A 242 15.16 -9.99 11.29
C SER A 242 13.74 -10.40 11.71
N TRP A 243 12.85 -9.43 11.93
CA TRP A 243 11.46 -9.73 12.27
C TRP A 243 10.72 -10.42 11.11
N ILE A 244 10.93 -9.97 9.86
CA ILE A 244 10.32 -10.58 8.69
C ILE A 244 10.74 -12.05 8.56
N ALA A 245 12.04 -12.34 8.59
CA ALA A 245 12.55 -13.71 8.50
C ALA A 245 11.97 -14.61 9.61
N GLY A 246 11.94 -14.12 10.85
CA GLY A 246 11.47 -14.90 12.00
C GLY A 246 9.95 -15.08 12.11
N ASN A 247 9.13 -14.22 11.49
CA ASN A 247 7.67 -14.22 11.69
C ASN A 247 6.87 -14.47 10.40
N LEU A 248 7.40 -14.04 9.26
CA LEU A 248 6.78 -14.23 7.94
C LEU A 248 7.48 -15.33 7.15
N GLY A 249 8.73 -15.64 7.47
CA GLY A 249 9.53 -16.68 6.84
C GLY A 249 10.42 -16.15 5.71
N THR A 250 11.50 -16.88 5.42
CA THR A 250 12.55 -16.53 4.45
C THR A 250 12.09 -16.55 2.99
N ALA A 251 10.93 -17.18 2.71
CA ALA A 251 10.27 -17.14 1.39
C ALA A 251 9.61 -15.78 1.07
N THR A 252 9.62 -14.83 2.00
CA THR A 252 9.02 -13.50 1.82
C THR A 252 9.84 -12.68 0.82
N HIS A 253 9.16 -12.15 -0.21
CA HIS A 253 9.82 -11.30 -1.19
C HIS A 253 10.01 -9.88 -0.68
N ILE A 254 11.25 -9.40 -0.69
CA ILE A 254 11.63 -8.07 -0.23
C ILE A 254 12.07 -7.21 -1.41
N SER A 255 11.45 -6.05 -1.54
CA SER A 255 11.95 -4.97 -2.38
C SER A 255 12.73 -3.99 -1.49
N LEU A 256 14.06 -4.16 -1.45
CA LEU A 256 14.96 -3.30 -0.67
C LEU A 256 15.30 -2.06 -1.49
N MET A 257 14.81 -0.91 -1.05
CA MET A 257 14.81 0.32 -1.83
C MET A 257 15.93 1.26 -1.40
N ARG A 258 16.81 1.62 -2.34
CA ARG A 258 17.86 2.63 -2.16
C ARG A 258 17.39 4.06 -2.44
N GLN A 259 16.26 4.23 -3.11
CA GLN A 259 15.87 5.48 -3.77
C GLN A 259 15.35 6.58 -2.83
N TYR A 260 15.85 6.61 -1.59
CA TYR A 260 15.66 7.73 -0.72
C TYR A 260 16.33 8.99 -1.30
N PHE A 261 15.56 10.05 -1.42
CA PHE A 261 16.10 11.40 -1.57
C PHE A 261 15.31 12.37 -0.70
N PRO A 262 15.97 13.42 -0.16
CA PRO A 262 15.31 14.42 0.66
C PRO A 262 14.19 15.11 -0.14
N ALA A 263 12.97 14.95 0.34
CA ALA A 263 11.79 15.58 -0.23
C ALA A 263 10.95 16.24 0.87
N HIS A 264 10.04 17.12 0.48
CA HIS A 264 9.14 17.80 1.40
C HIS A 264 9.88 18.51 2.55
N GLN A 265 9.57 18.18 3.80
CA GLN A 265 10.17 18.78 5.00
C GLN A 265 11.56 18.24 5.34
N ALA A 266 12.00 17.16 4.68
CA ALA A 266 13.32 16.59 4.91
C ALA A 266 14.44 17.48 4.37
N VAL A 267 14.16 18.33 3.37
CA VAL A 267 15.16 19.24 2.77
C VAL A 267 15.73 20.16 3.85
N GLY A 268 17.05 20.10 4.06
CA GLY A 268 17.76 20.88 5.07
C GLY A 268 17.74 20.31 6.49
N MET A 269 17.12 19.15 6.73
CA MET A 269 17.21 18.47 8.04
C MET A 269 18.58 17.80 8.23
N PRO A 270 19.15 17.74 9.44
CA PRO A 270 20.50 17.19 9.65
C PRO A 270 20.70 15.74 9.18
N VAL A 271 19.72 14.86 9.43
CA VAL A 271 19.81 13.43 9.05
C VAL A 271 19.03 13.14 7.77
N LEU A 272 17.75 13.53 7.72
CA LEU A 272 16.89 13.28 6.56
C LEU A 272 17.22 14.16 5.34
N GLY A 273 18.01 15.22 5.50
CA GLY A 273 18.35 16.18 4.43
C GLY A 273 19.43 15.73 3.45
N ARG A 274 19.88 14.48 3.53
CA ARG A 274 20.86 13.89 2.60
C ARG A 274 20.38 12.54 2.04
N LYS A 275 20.99 12.10 0.94
CA LYS A 275 20.83 10.72 0.44
C LYS A 275 21.53 9.72 1.36
N LEU A 276 21.26 8.43 1.13
CA LEU A 276 22.00 7.33 1.76
C LEU A 276 23.47 7.38 1.36
N THR A 277 24.36 7.03 2.30
CA THR A 277 25.74 6.67 1.96
C THR A 277 25.79 5.24 1.41
N ASP A 278 26.91 4.86 0.78
CA ASP A 278 27.13 3.47 0.35
C ASP A 278 27.11 2.53 1.55
N ASP A 279 27.86 2.85 2.61
CA ASP A 279 27.90 2.07 3.86
C ASP A 279 26.49 1.80 4.46
N GLU A 280 25.59 2.78 4.46
CA GLU A 280 24.23 2.61 5.00
C GLU A 280 23.38 1.64 4.18
N TYR A 281 23.64 1.57 2.88
CA TYR A 281 22.95 0.63 2.01
C TYR A 281 23.59 -0.75 2.05
N ASP A 282 24.93 -0.82 2.12
CA ASP A 282 25.68 -2.06 2.25
C ASP A 282 25.31 -2.79 3.56
N GLU A 283 25.16 -2.06 4.68
CA GLU A 283 24.63 -2.62 5.94
C GLU A 283 23.22 -3.24 5.79
N ALA A 284 22.40 -2.69 4.90
CA ALA A 284 21.07 -3.23 4.62
C ALA A 284 21.12 -4.49 3.73
N LEU A 285 22.08 -4.57 2.81
CA LEU A 285 22.35 -5.75 2.00
C LEU A 285 22.89 -6.90 2.85
N GLU A 286 23.87 -6.62 3.71
CA GLU A 286 24.41 -7.60 4.66
C GLU A 286 23.30 -8.18 5.55
N ALA A 287 22.33 -7.36 5.96
CA ALA A 287 21.19 -7.82 6.74
C ALA A 287 20.21 -8.71 5.94
N LEU A 288 20.07 -8.53 4.62
CA LEU A 288 19.29 -9.47 3.80
C LEU A 288 19.96 -10.84 3.77
N GLU A 289 21.27 -10.87 3.52
CA GLU A 289 22.07 -12.10 3.48
C GLU A 289 22.09 -12.82 4.83
N GLU A 290 22.29 -12.09 5.93
CA GLU A 290 22.34 -12.64 7.28
C GLU A 290 21.05 -13.35 7.70
N PHE A 291 19.89 -12.87 7.21
CA PHE A 291 18.59 -13.41 7.57
C PHE A 291 17.98 -14.31 6.48
N ASP A 292 18.79 -14.75 5.51
CA ASP A 292 18.41 -15.63 4.40
C ASP A 292 17.19 -15.08 3.61
N LEU A 293 17.10 -13.76 3.43
CA LEU A 293 16.04 -13.08 2.68
C LEU A 293 16.44 -12.85 1.23
N ASP A 294 16.79 -13.93 0.54
CA ASP A 294 17.32 -13.91 -0.83
C ASP A 294 16.27 -13.62 -1.91
N ASN A 295 14.98 -13.66 -1.54
CA ASN A 295 13.88 -13.46 -2.46
C ASN A 295 13.56 -11.96 -2.62
N GLY A 296 13.63 -11.45 -3.86
CA GLY A 296 13.11 -10.13 -4.19
C GLY A 296 14.05 -9.31 -5.07
N TRP A 297 14.10 -7.99 -4.83
CA TRP A 297 14.83 -7.05 -5.67
C TRP A 297 15.56 -6.02 -4.83
N VAL A 298 16.82 -5.81 -5.20
CA VAL A 298 17.64 -4.68 -4.78
C VAL A 298 17.43 -3.61 -5.84
N GLN A 299 16.90 -2.45 -5.45
CA GLN A 299 16.65 -1.37 -6.40
C GLN A 299 17.67 -0.25 -6.21
N ASP A 300 18.45 0.03 -7.26
CA ASP A 300 19.44 1.12 -7.34
C ASP A 300 18.78 2.51 -7.45
#